data_AF-A0A7C8ZPZ9-F1
#
_entry.id   AF-A0A7C8ZPZ9-F1
#
_cell.length_a   1.000
_cell.length_b   1.000
_cell.length_c   1.000
_cell.angle_alpha   90.00
_cell.angle_beta   90.00
_cell.angle_gamma   90.00
#
_symmetry.space_group_name_H-M   'P 1'
#
loop_
_entity.id
_entity.type
_entity.pdbx_description
1 polymer ?
#
loop_
_entity_poly.entity_id
_entity_poly.type
_entity_poly.pdbx_seq_one_letter_code
_entity_poly.pdbx_strand_id
1 'polypeptide(L)'
;PLLECDFWVAQNLNNKGRVYGFGCEGLVMRQQSRRSTSAQSSSVNNYDAREMAQRLNESIAKAAEDARQEELHRKIEDEVTQKLSDKFTKHLADAKASLEKKLKKQIKKSQTKVDRIWDFFTRQRAGSSSTVPP
;
A
#
# COMPACT_ATOMS: atom_id res chain seq x y z
N PRO A 1 -35.77 -22.33 60.43
CA PRO A 1 -35.99 -21.04 59.73
C PRO A 1 -37.09 -21.20 58.67
N LEU A 2 -38.19 -20.44 58.80
CA LEU A 2 -39.28 -20.47 57.82
C LEU A 2 -38.81 -19.90 56.48
N LEU A 3 -39.22 -20.52 55.37
CA LEU A 3 -38.86 -20.08 54.02
C LEU A 3 -39.64 -18.80 53.68
N GLU A 4 -39.12 -17.98 52.76
CA GLU A 4 -39.77 -16.73 52.32
C GLU A 4 -41.20 -16.98 51.79
N CYS A 5 -41.41 -18.16 51.20
CA CYS A 5 -42.72 -18.67 50.80
C CYS A 5 -43.70 -18.83 51.98
N ASP A 6 -43.24 -19.34 53.12
CA ASP A 6 -44.08 -19.57 54.30
C ASP A 6 -44.55 -18.24 54.91
N PHE A 7 -43.66 -17.24 54.94
CA PHE A 7 -44.02 -15.88 55.36
C PHE A 7 -45.04 -15.24 54.43
N TRP A 8 -44.87 -15.40 53.11
CA TRP A 8 -45.78 -14.81 52.15
C TRP A 8 -47.18 -15.45 52.22
N VAL A 9 -47.25 -16.78 52.34
CA VAL A 9 -48.51 -17.51 52.54
C VAL A 9 -49.18 -17.07 53.83
N ALA A 10 -48.44 -17.00 54.94
CA ALA A 10 -48.96 -16.53 56.23
C ALA A 10 -49.60 -15.14 56.15
N GLN A 11 -48.99 -14.21 55.41
CA GLN A 11 -49.48 -12.84 55.27
C GLN A 11 -50.67 -12.69 54.31
N ASN A 12 -50.90 -13.64 53.40
CA ASN A 12 -51.92 -13.55 52.36
C ASN A 12 -53.06 -14.56 52.51
N LEU A 13 -53.09 -15.30 53.63
CA LEU A 13 -54.19 -16.17 54.02
C LEU A 13 -55.40 -15.34 54.47
N ASN A 14 -56.56 -15.63 53.90
CA ASN A 14 -57.82 -15.08 54.38
C ASN A 14 -58.36 -15.88 55.57
N ASN A 15 -59.42 -15.37 56.21
CA ASN A 15 -60.07 -16.00 57.36
C ASN A 15 -60.67 -17.40 57.08
N LYS A 16 -60.65 -17.85 55.81
CA LYS A 16 -61.09 -19.19 55.37
C LYS A 16 -59.91 -20.10 54.97
N GLY A 17 -58.67 -19.69 55.26
CA GLY A 17 -57.47 -20.46 54.97
C GLY A 17 -57.08 -20.49 53.48
N ARG A 18 -57.59 -19.55 52.66
CA ARG A 18 -57.22 -19.45 51.23
C ARG A 18 -56.27 -18.29 51.00
N VAL A 19 -55.26 -18.51 50.18
CA VAL A 19 -54.27 -17.48 49.83
C VAL A 19 -54.74 -16.67 48.62
N TYR A 20 -54.62 -15.34 48.67
CA TYR A 20 -54.97 -14.48 47.54
C TYR A 20 -53.84 -14.48 46.48
N GLY A 21 -54.15 -14.74 45.21
CA GLY A 21 -53.16 -14.80 44.12
C GLY A 21 -52.57 -16.20 43.87
N PHE A 22 -51.43 -16.28 43.17
CA PHE A 22 -50.79 -17.53 42.70
C PHE A 22 -50.02 -18.33 43.77
N GLY A 23 -50.26 -18.10 45.07
CA GLY A 23 -49.52 -18.83 46.10
C GLY A 23 -48.00 -18.58 46.07
N CYS A 24 -47.24 -19.54 46.59
CA CYS A 24 -45.77 -19.56 46.50
C CYS A 24 -45.25 -19.59 45.05
N GLU A 25 -46.03 -20.13 44.11
CA GLU A 25 -45.65 -20.21 42.69
C GLU A 25 -45.51 -18.82 42.07
N GLY A 26 -46.37 -17.87 42.45
CA GLY A 26 -46.25 -16.48 42.03
C GLY A 26 -44.97 -15.79 42.51
N LEU A 27 -44.46 -16.19 43.68
CA LEU A 27 -43.21 -15.69 44.24
C LEU A 27 -42.00 -16.22 43.45
N VAL A 28 -42.04 -17.50 43.08
CA VAL A 28 -41.03 -18.14 42.22
C VAL A 28 -41.02 -17.50 40.83
N MET A 29 -42.19 -17.27 40.21
CA MET A 29 -42.28 -16.59 38.91
C MET A 29 -41.76 -15.15 38.95
N ARG A 30 -42.04 -14.40 40.03
CA ARG A 30 -41.51 -13.04 40.21
C ARG A 30 -39.99 -13.04 40.35
N GLN A 31 -39.44 -13.99 41.09
CA GLN A 31 -38.00 -14.11 41.30
C GLN A 31 -37.28 -14.55 40.01
N GLN A 32 -37.87 -15.47 39.24
CA GLN A 32 -37.39 -15.83 37.90
C GLN A 32 -37.44 -14.64 36.94
N SER A 33 -38.55 -13.90 36.88
CA SER A 33 -38.67 -12.70 36.00
C SER A 33 -37.65 -11.61 36.36
N ARG A 34 -37.38 -11.40 37.65
CA ARG A 34 -36.33 -10.48 38.12
C ARG A 34 -34.94 -10.95 37.69
N ARG A 35 -34.66 -12.25 37.76
CA ARG A 35 -33.37 -12.81 37.31
C ARG A 35 -33.21 -12.73 35.79
N SER A 36 -34.27 -12.95 35.02
CA SER A 36 -34.25 -12.83 33.56
C SER A 36 -33.98 -11.41 33.09
N THR A 37 -34.58 -10.41 33.75
CA THR A 37 -34.36 -8.99 33.44
C THR A 37 -33.00 -8.49 33.89
N SER A 38 -32.45 -9.00 35.00
CA SER A 38 -31.10 -8.66 35.45
C SER A 38 -29.99 -9.35 34.64
N ALA A 39 -30.25 -10.54 34.09
CA ALA A 39 -29.28 -11.26 33.25
C ALA A 39 -29.20 -10.70 31.83
N GLN A 40 -30.27 -10.09 31.31
CA GLN A 40 -30.26 -9.42 30.00
C GLN A 40 -29.44 -8.11 30.01
N SER A 41 -29.29 -7.45 31.15
CA SER A 41 -28.55 -6.18 31.24
C SER A 41 -27.05 -6.34 31.47
N SER A 42 -26.54 -7.55 31.77
CA SER A 42 -25.12 -7.79 32.01
C SER A 42 -24.36 -8.43 30.83
N SER A 43 -25.04 -8.77 29.73
CA SER A 43 -24.46 -9.55 28.62
C SER A 43 -24.58 -8.87 27.25
N VAL A 44 -24.87 -7.58 27.20
CA VAL A 44 -24.67 -6.79 25.98
C VAL A 44 -23.30 -6.17 26.13
N ASN A 45 -22.34 -6.56 25.30
CA ASN A 45 -21.16 -5.74 25.06
C ASN A 45 -21.69 -4.32 24.80
N ASN A 46 -21.54 -3.42 25.76
CA ASN A 46 -22.03 -2.05 25.68
C ASN A 46 -21.25 -1.37 24.56
N TYR A 47 -21.75 -1.53 23.33
CA TYR A 47 -21.31 -0.76 22.18
C TYR A 47 -21.74 0.67 22.45
N ASP A 48 -20.86 1.45 23.08
CA ASP A 48 -21.05 2.88 23.20
C ASP A 48 -21.05 3.45 21.78
N ALA A 49 -22.22 3.96 21.35
CA ALA A 49 -22.38 4.56 20.05
C ALA A 49 -21.37 5.70 19.83
N ARG A 50 -20.93 6.36 20.90
CA ARG A 50 -19.91 7.40 20.85
C ARG A 50 -18.53 6.85 20.54
N GLU A 51 -18.12 5.73 21.17
CA GLU A 51 -16.87 5.06 20.82
C GLU A 51 -16.90 4.55 19.38
N MET A 52 -18.01 3.96 18.94
CA MET A 52 -18.14 3.48 17.56
C MET A 52 -18.05 4.62 16.54
N ALA A 53 -18.70 5.75 16.81
CA ALA A 53 -18.60 6.95 15.96
C ALA A 53 -17.17 7.51 15.92
N GLN A 54 -16.46 7.51 17.06
CA GLN A 54 -15.09 7.98 17.13
C GLN A 54 -14.14 7.07 16.32
N ARG A 55 -14.24 5.74 16.47
CA ARG A 55 -13.45 4.79 15.70
C ARG A 55 -13.71 4.88 14.20
N LEU A 56 -14.96 5.15 13.80
CA LEU A 56 -15.31 5.35 12.40
C LEU A 56 -14.67 6.63 11.83
N ASN A 57 -14.70 7.73 12.59
CA ASN A 57 -14.03 8.97 12.18
C ASN A 57 -12.50 8.79 12.09
N GLU A 58 -11.89 8.09 13.05
CA GLU A 58 -10.46 7.76 13.03
C GLU A 58 -10.10 6.89 11.81
N SER A 59 -10.95 5.91 11.48
CA SER A 59 -10.78 5.05 10.30
C SER A 59 -10.85 5.85 9.00
N ILE A 60 -11.83 6.75 8.86
CA ILE A 60 -11.96 7.61 7.68
C ILE A 60 -10.76 8.55 7.56
N ALA A 61 -10.33 9.16 8.67
CA ALA A 61 -9.16 10.05 8.69
C ALA A 61 -7.90 9.30 8.25
N LYS A 62 -7.69 8.10 8.78
CA LYS A 62 -6.56 7.25 8.41
C LYS A 62 -6.60 6.84 6.93
N ALA A 63 -7.76 6.42 6.43
CA ALA A 63 -7.91 6.07 5.02
C ALA A 63 -7.65 7.26 4.08
N ALA A 64 -8.04 8.47 4.49
CA ALA A 64 -7.76 9.68 3.74
C ALA A 64 -6.25 10.04 3.74
N GLU A 65 -5.57 9.86 4.88
CA GLU A 65 -4.13 10.04 4.98
C GLU A 65 -3.36 9.02 4.13
N ASP A 66 -3.74 7.74 4.21
CA ASP A 66 -3.13 6.65 3.43
C ASP A 66 -3.30 6.92 1.92
N ALA A 67 -4.50 7.30 1.47
CA ALA A 67 -4.75 7.66 0.08
C ALA A 67 -3.89 8.85 -0.38
N ARG A 68 -3.73 9.87 0.48
CA ARG A 68 -2.88 11.03 0.17
C ARG A 68 -1.41 10.65 0.09
N GLN A 69 -0.93 9.78 0.98
CA GLN A 69 0.43 9.26 0.94
C GLN A 69 0.67 8.45 -0.33
N GLU A 70 -0.28 7.59 -0.72
CA GLU A 70 -0.12 6.77 -1.92
C GLU A 70 -0.08 7.62 -3.19
N GLU A 71 -0.89 8.68 -3.29
CA GLU A 71 -0.82 9.62 -4.41
C GLU A 71 0.52 10.35 -4.48
N LEU A 72 1.07 10.77 -3.33
CA LEU A 72 2.40 11.40 -3.25
C LEU A 72 3.50 10.41 -3.65
N HIS A 73 3.42 9.16 -3.18
CA HIS A 73 4.36 8.10 -3.54
C HIS A 73 4.39 7.86 -5.05
N ARG A 74 3.21 7.73 -5.69
CA ARG A 74 3.13 7.57 -7.15
C ARG A 74 3.73 8.74 -7.90
N LYS A 75 3.42 9.98 -7.50
CA LYS A 75 4.00 11.19 -8.12
C LYS A 75 5.53 11.21 -8.01
N ILE A 76 6.07 10.84 -6.84
CA ILE A 76 7.52 10.77 -6.63
C ILE A 76 8.14 9.68 -7.49
N GLU A 77 7.52 8.49 -7.56
CA GLU A 77 7.98 7.39 -8.40
C GLU A 77 8.01 7.77 -9.88
N ASP A 78 6.95 8.39 -10.39
CA ASP A 78 6.86 8.85 -11.78
C ASP A 78 7.93 9.93 -12.07
N GLU A 79 8.13 10.90 -11.18
CA GLU A 79 9.12 11.95 -11.38
C GLU A 79 10.56 11.40 -11.32
N VAL A 80 10.84 10.48 -10.40
CA VAL A 80 12.16 9.84 -10.26
C VAL A 80 12.46 8.96 -11.47
N THR A 81 11.51 8.13 -11.90
CA THR A 81 11.67 7.26 -13.07
C THR A 81 11.86 8.08 -14.34
N GLN A 82 11.09 9.14 -14.53
CA GLN A 82 11.23 10.06 -15.66
C GLN A 82 12.60 10.74 -15.67
N LYS A 83 13.03 11.33 -14.55
CA LYS A 83 14.35 12.00 -14.47
C LYS A 83 15.51 11.05 -14.67
N LEU A 84 15.41 9.80 -14.18
CA LEU A 84 16.40 8.77 -14.41
C LEU A 84 16.46 8.39 -15.89
N SER A 85 15.31 8.16 -16.52
CA SER A 85 15.20 7.84 -17.94
C SER A 85 15.81 8.94 -18.82
N ASP A 86 15.47 10.21 -18.55
CA ASP A 86 15.99 11.35 -19.31
C ASP A 86 17.50 11.53 -19.15
N LYS A 87 18.04 11.31 -17.94
CA LYS A 87 19.48 11.34 -17.70
C LYS A 87 20.20 10.19 -18.40
N PHE A 88 19.65 8.98 -18.34
CA PHE A 88 20.25 7.80 -18.98
C PHE A 88 20.27 7.94 -20.50
N THR A 89 19.15 8.34 -21.10
CA THR A 89 19.03 8.54 -22.55
C THR A 89 19.98 9.63 -23.04
N LYS A 90 20.06 10.76 -22.32
CA LYS A 90 21.02 11.83 -22.64
C LYS A 90 22.47 11.34 -22.56
N HIS A 91 22.84 10.64 -21.48
CA HIS A 91 24.21 10.15 -21.31
C HIS A 91 24.58 9.10 -22.38
N LEU A 92 23.63 8.25 -22.78
CA LEU A 92 23.84 7.30 -23.89
C LEU A 92 24.02 8.04 -25.23
N ALA A 93 23.22 9.07 -25.50
CA ALA A 93 23.35 9.89 -26.70
C ALA A 93 24.73 10.59 -26.74
N ASP A 94 25.16 11.20 -25.63
CA ASP A 94 26.45 11.88 -25.51
C ASP A 94 27.62 10.90 -25.67
N ALA A 95 27.54 9.73 -25.05
CA ALA A 95 28.56 8.69 -25.18
C ALA A 95 28.66 8.16 -26.62
N LYS A 96 27.51 7.94 -27.28
CA LYS A 96 27.44 7.52 -28.69
C LYS A 96 28.07 8.58 -29.60
N ALA A 97 27.69 9.85 -29.44
CA ALA A 97 28.25 10.95 -30.22
C ALA A 97 29.77 11.09 -30.03
N SER A 98 30.26 10.91 -28.80
CA SER A 98 31.69 10.92 -28.48
C SER A 98 32.44 9.77 -29.16
N LEU A 99 31.87 8.55 -29.12
CA LEU A 99 32.44 7.38 -29.79
C LEU A 99 32.46 7.55 -31.31
N GLU A 100 31.37 8.02 -31.92
CA GLU A 100 31.31 8.29 -33.36
C GLU A 100 32.35 9.31 -33.80
N LYS A 101 32.55 10.38 -33.02
CA LYS A 101 33.59 11.39 -33.30
C LYS A 101 34.99 10.79 -33.24
N LYS A 102 35.27 9.94 -32.25
CA LYS A 102 36.56 9.22 -32.13
C LYS A 102 36.76 8.26 -33.31
N LEU A 103 35.73 7.52 -33.70
CA LEU A 103 35.77 6.58 -34.82
C LEU A 103 36.03 7.31 -36.15
N LYS A 104 35.29 8.38 -36.44
CA LYS A 104 35.51 9.22 -37.64
C LYS A 104 36.93 9.78 -37.69
N LYS A 105 37.50 10.19 -36.55
CA LYS A 105 38.89 10.67 -36.47
C LYS A 105 39.90 9.56 -36.75
N GLN A 106 39.67 8.34 -36.24
CA GLN A 106 40.49 7.16 -36.53
C GLN A 106 40.44 6.81 -38.03
N ILE A 107 39.24 6.72 -38.61
CA ILE A 107 39.04 6.44 -40.04
C ILE A 107 39.78 7.46 -40.90
N LYS A 108 39.62 8.76 -40.63
CA LYS A 108 40.31 9.82 -41.39
C LYS A 108 41.84 9.69 -41.31
N LYS A 109 42.38 9.38 -40.13
CA LYS A 109 43.83 9.13 -39.97
C LYS A 109 44.29 7.93 -40.79
N SER A 110 43.55 6.83 -40.76
CA SER A 110 43.87 5.64 -41.56
C SER A 110 43.79 5.94 -43.05
N GLN A 111 42.74 6.65 -43.49
CA GLN A 111 42.58 7.08 -44.89
C GLN A 111 43.79 7.88 -45.36
N THR A 112 44.22 8.90 -44.61
CA THR A 112 45.40 9.70 -44.98
C THR A 112 46.70 8.89 -45.08
N LYS A 113 46.83 7.79 -44.32
CA LYS A 113 47.98 6.88 -44.46
C LYS A 113 47.89 6.07 -45.74
N VAL A 114 46.71 5.54 -46.05
CA VAL A 114 46.45 4.81 -47.30
C VAL A 114 46.72 5.73 -48.49
N ASP A 115 46.21 6.96 -48.48
CA ASP A 115 46.41 7.94 -49.56
C ASP A 115 47.91 8.22 -49.77
N ARG A 116 48.69 8.41 -48.68
CA ARG A 116 50.15 8.60 -48.77
C ARG A 116 50.87 7.40 -49.38
N ILE A 117 50.48 6.19 -49.00
CA ILE A 117 51.07 4.96 -49.55
C ILE A 117 50.72 4.85 -51.04
N TRP A 118 49.47 5.15 -51.40
CA TRP A 118 49.01 5.15 -52.78
C TRP A 118 49.77 6.18 -53.63
N ASP A 119 49.95 7.40 -53.13
CA ASP A 119 50.74 8.45 -53.79
C ASP A 119 52.20 8.01 -54.00
N PHE A 120 52.81 7.34 -53.01
CA PHE A 120 54.17 6.80 -53.14
C PHE A 120 54.27 5.80 -54.30
N PHE A 121 53.35 4.82 -54.37
CA PHE A 121 53.35 3.83 -55.46
C PHE A 121 53.04 4.45 -56.82
N THR A 122 52.13 5.44 -56.86
CA THR A 122 51.77 6.14 -58.10
C THR A 122 52.96 6.92 -58.66
N ARG A 123 53.74 7.57 -57.78
CA ARG A 123 54.98 8.27 -58.16
C ARG A 123 56.08 7.31 -58.63
N GLN A 124 56.24 6.16 -57.97
CA GLN A 124 57.18 5.11 -58.39
C GLN A 124 56.91 4.63 -59.82
N ARG A 125 55.63 4.40 -60.16
CA ARG A 125 55.22 4.02 -61.52
C ARG A 125 55.49 5.09 -62.57
N ALA A 126 55.29 6.36 -62.23
CA ALA A 126 55.55 7.47 -63.15
C ALA A 126 57.05 7.72 -63.38
N GLY A 127 57.90 7.46 -62.39
CA GLY A 127 59.36 7.64 -62.48
C GLY A 127 60.13 6.48 -63.12
N SER A 128 59.50 5.31 -63.30
CA SER A 128 60.15 4.11 -63.86
C SER A 128 59.99 3.97 -65.38
N SER A 129 59.40 4.95 -66.08
CA SER A 129 59.20 4.90 -67.55
C SER A 129 60.22 5.71 -68.37
N SER A 130 61.34 6.18 -67.80
CA SER A 130 62.28 7.08 -68.51
C SER A 130 63.68 6.54 -68.78
N THR A 131 63.93 5.22 -68.72
CA THR A 131 65.22 4.66 -69.16
C THR A 131 65.03 3.39 -69.97
N VAL A 132 64.98 3.55 -71.28
CA VAL A 132 65.33 2.50 -72.25
C VAL A 132 66.85 2.59 -72.45
N PRO A 133 67.65 1.60 -72.06
CA PRO A 133 69.07 1.60 -72.42
C PRO A 133 69.23 1.07 -73.87
N PRO A 134 70.15 1.66 -74.67
CA PRO A 134 70.59 1.09 -75.94
C PRO A 134 71.45 -0.18 -75.76
#